data_AF-A0A9E5V3E5-F1
#
_entry.id   AF-A0A9E5V3E5-F1
#
_cell.length_a   1.000
_cell.length_b   1.000
_cell.length_c   1.000
_cell.angle_alpha   90.00
_cell.angle_beta   90.00
_cell.angle_gamma   90.00
#
_symmetry.space_group_name_H-M   'P 1'
#
loop_
_entity.id
_entity.type
_entity.pdbx_description
1 polymer ?
#
loop_
_entity_poly.entity_id
_entity_poly.type
_entity_poly.pdbx_seq_one_letter_code
_entity_poly.pdbx_strand_id
1 'polypeptide(L)' 'MGDEMKIKRLNVRLSDRRYLKLQSYAATTDKTITKLLEDWIDSLPVVKEIK' A
#
# COMPACT_ATOMS: atom_id res chain seq x y z
N MET A 1 15.88 23.32 -4.74
CA MET A 1 14.53 23.02 -5.28
C MET A 1 14.34 21.53 -5.09
N GLY A 2 13.51 21.14 -4.12
CA GLY A 2 13.37 19.72 -3.75
C GLY A 2 12.69 18.94 -4.86
N ASP A 3 13.16 17.72 -5.12
CA ASP A 3 12.48 16.78 -6.00
C ASP A 3 11.06 16.54 -5.48
N GLU A 4 10.05 16.95 -6.24
CA GLU A 4 8.66 16.55 -5.98
C GLU A 4 8.56 15.03 -6.13
N MET A 5 8.16 14.36 -5.05
CA MET A 5 7.92 12.92 -5.06
C MET A 5 6.81 12.60 -6.07
N LYS A 6 7.19 11.97 -7.20
CA LYS A 6 6.25 11.61 -8.28
C LYS A 6 5.22 10.61 -7.75
N ILE A 7 4.00 11.09 -7.48
CA ILE A 7 2.90 10.25 -7.01
C ILE A 7 2.47 9.31 -8.14
N LYS A 8 2.57 8.00 -7.90
CA LYS A 8 2.01 6.96 -8.76
C LYS A 8 0.76 6.36 -8.10
N ARG A 9 -0.26 6.04 -8.90
CA ARG A 9 -1.50 5.41 -8.41
C ARG A 9 -1.49 3.92 -8.72
N LEU A 10 -1.87 3.11 -7.73
CA LEU A 10 -2.09 1.68 -7.90
C LEU A 10 -3.60 1.41 -7.97
N ASN A 11 -4.06 0.76 -9.04
CA ASN A 11 -5.45 0.31 -9.17
C ASN A 11 -5.47 -1.22 -9.12
N VAL A 12 -6.16 -1.79 -8.13
CA VAL A 12 -6.24 -3.24 -7.92
C VAL A 12 -7.69 -3.69 -7.97
N ARG A 13 -7.96 -4.74 -8.73
CA ARG A 13 -9.26 -5.42 -8.70
C ARG A 13 -9.34 -6.33 -7.48
N LEU A 14 -10.29 -6.05 -6.60
CA LEU A 14 -10.58 -6.83 -5.40
C LEU A 14 -12.03 -7.31 -5.45
N SER A 15 -12.29 -8.51 -4.96
CA SER A 15 -13.65 -8.90 -4.59
C SER A 15 -14.11 -8.09 -3.37
N ASP A 16 -15.40 -7.84 -3.23
CA ASP A 16 -15.98 -7.12 -2.08
C ASP A 16 -15.50 -7.65 -0.73
N ARG A 17 -15.43 -8.99 -0.57
CA ARG A 17 -14.91 -9.63 0.65
C ARG A 17 -13.50 -9.19 1.02
N ARG A 18 -12.61 -9.01 0.04
CA ARG A 18 -11.22 -8.57 0.26
C ARG A 18 -11.16 -7.09 0.58
N TYR A 19 -11.98 -6.28 -0.10
CA TYR A 19 -12.08 -4.85 0.17
C TYR A 19 -12.58 -4.59 1.60
N LEU A 20 -13.67 -5.25 2.01
CA LEU A 20 -14.21 -5.13 3.37
C LEU A 20 -13.19 -5.56 4.42
N LYS A 21 -12.46 -6.65 4.18
CA LYS A 21 -11.39 -7.09 5.09
C LYS A 21 -10.31 -6.03 5.27
N LEU A 22 -9.86 -5.39 4.18
CA LEU A 22 -8.88 -4.30 4.23
C LEU A 22 -9.43 -3.09 4.99
N GLN A 23 -10.68 -2.71 4.72
CA GLN A 23 -11.33 -1.59 5.39
C GLN A 23 -11.46 -1.82 6.90
N SER A 24 -11.94 -3.00 7.33
CA SER A 24 -12.04 -3.35 8.74
C SER A 24 -10.68 -3.38 9.41
N TYR A 25 -9.66 -3.95 8.75
CA TYR A 25 -8.31 -4.00 9.32
C TYR A 25 -7.71 -2.60 9.48
N ALA A 26 -7.85 -1.75 8.47
CA ALA A 26 -7.42 -0.36 8.51
C ALA A 26 -8.05 0.40 9.69
N ALA A 27 -9.36 0.23 9.90
CA ALA A 27 -10.10 0.81 11.03
C ALA A 27 -9.58 0.31 12.39
N THR A 28 -9.22 -0.97 12.52
CA THR A 28 -8.67 -1.50 13.78
C THR A 28 -7.27 -0.99 14.10
N THR A 29 -6.50 -0.62 13.08
CA THR A 29 -5.12 -0.13 13.23
C THR A 29 -5.02 1.40 13.24
N ASP A 30 -6.15 2.12 13.19
CA ASP A 30 -6.24 3.58 13.02
C ASP A 30 -5.39 4.11 11.84
N LYS A 31 -5.45 3.38 10.71
CA LYS A 31 -4.71 3.71 9.48
C LYS A 31 -5.67 3.81 8.30
N THR A 32 -5.26 4.53 7.27
CA THR A 32 -5.93 4.45 5.97
C THR A 32 -5.49 3.18 5.23
N ILE A 33 -6.32 2.67 4.31
CA ILE A 33 -5.94 1.55 3.44
C ILE A 33 -4.65 1.88 2.67
N THR A 34 -4.49 3.14 2.24
CA THR A 34 -3.25 3.61 1.59
C THR A 34 -2.05 3.43 2.50
N LYS A 35 -2.10 3.94 3.73
CA LYS A 35 -0.97 3.85 4.67
C LYS A 35 -0.63 2.40 5.01
N LEU A 36 -1.65 1.55 5.10
CA LEU A 36 -1.48 0.12 5.32
C LEU A 36 -0.73 -0.57 4.18
N LEU A 37 -1.05 -0.21 2.94
CA LEU A 37 -0.37 -0.72 1.76
C LEU A 37 1.04 -0.15 1.63
N GLU A 38 1.25 1.13 1.93
CA GLU A 38 2.59 1.75 1.99
C GLU A 38 3.48 1.03 3.00
N ASP A 39 3.01 0.89 4.24
CA ASP A 39 3.75 0.20 5.31
C ASP A 39 4.07 -1.25 4.92
N TRP A 40 3.12 -1.93 4.25
CA TRP A 40 3.35 -3.28 3.75
C TRP A 40 4.40 -3.31 2.62
N ILE A 41 4.33 -2.39 1.66
CA ILE A 41 5.30 -2.28 0.57
C ILE A 41 6.70 -1.97 1.12
N ASP A 42 6.79 -1.05 2.07
CA ASP A 42 8.05 -0.67 2.72
C ASP A 42 8.67 -1.82 3.53
N SER A 43 7.85 -2.78 3.98
CA SER A 43 8.33 -3.99 4.65
C SER A 43 8.91 -5.04 3.70
N LEU A 44 8.68 -4.92 2.39
CA LEU A 44 9.20 -5.89 1.41
C LEU A 44 10.71 -5.74 1.26
N PRO A 45 11.47 -6.85 1.14
CA PRO A 45 12.91 -6.76 0.90
C PRO A 45 13.16 -6.08 -0.46
N VAL A 46 14.14 -5.19 -0.50
CA VAL A 46 14.61 -4.62 -1.77
C VAL A 46 15.21 -5.76 -2.59
N VAL A 47 14.50 -6.17 -3.65
CA VAL A 47 15.02 -7.12 -4.62
C VAL A 47 16.15 -6.40 -5.34
N LYS A 48 17.40 -6.70 -4.98
CA LYS A 48 18.54 -6.33 -5.82
C LYS A 48 18.32 -7.02 -7.16
N GLU A 49 18.16 -6.24 -8.22
CA GLU A 49 18.05 -6.76 -9.58
C GLU A 49 19.17 -7.77 -9.81
N ILE A 50 18.79 -9.01 -10.14
CA ILE A 50 19.73 -9.97 -10.70
C ILE A 50 20.02 -9.42 -12.10
N LYS A 51 21.23 -8.87 -12.27
CA LYS A 51 21.77 -8.40 -13.54
C LYS A 51 21.75 -9.48 -14.60
#